data_AF-A0A3A4W1I7-F1
#
_entry.id   AF-A0A3A4W1I7-F1
#
_cell.length_a   1.000
_cell.length_b   1.000
_cell.length_c   1.000
_cell.angle_alpha   90.00
_cell.angle_beta   90.00
_cell.angle_gamma   90.00
#
_symmetry.space_group_name_H-M   'P 1'
#
loop_
_entity.id
_entity.type
_entity.pdbx_description
1 polymer ?
#
loop_
_entity_poly.entity_id
_entity_poly.type
_entity_poly.pdbx_seq_one_letter_code
_entity_poly.pdbx_strand_id
1 'polypeptide(L)'
;MTLSVADERVRVLLEAENKGNEAAERVKAVLHIFGRAVEAQSIDRIGAGNKTSFAFELPLPKEKTGRFPFVGEVFFHDHRMNPYSALTAGTFPATGGSKPGISARASYIAVATRGTLKILVTNRLRSVQPLKATLFLPYALTASRLEQEIQAETGKQSAVEFELSNRCGIGGARYPIFCVLEYDENGAPNTVLVQSLVTIKEPENWFVRTRWYWLWGFFGILGVWGMMGLYGRRSVREEVRSLKSEVN
;
A
#
# COMPACT_ATOMS: atom_id res chain seq x y z
N MET A 1 16.14 -0.20 -12.26
CA MET A 1 16.81 0.86 -11.47
C MET A 1 18.25 0.46 -11.27
N THR A 2 19.16 1.34 -11.66
CA THR A 2 20.59 1.10 -11.63
C THR A 2 21.26 2.26 -10.91
N LEU A 3 22.20 1.96 -10.02
CA LEU A 3 22.96 2.96 -9.28
C LEU A 3 24.44 2.76 -9.57
N SER A 4 25.11 3.84 -9.94
CA SER A 4 26.56 3.88 -10.12
C SER A 4 27.14 4.99 -9.25
N VAL A 5 28.15 4.64 -8.47
CA VAL A 5 28.93 5.57 -7.66
C VAL A 5 30.27 5.77 -8.35
N ALA A 6 30.60 7.01 -8.69
CA ALA A 6 31.88 7.37 -9.30
C ALA A 6 32.39 8.67 -8.67
N ASP A 7 33.65 8.66 -8.26
CA ASP A 7 34.35 9.80 -7.64
C ASP A 7 33.61 10.39 -6.42
N GLU A 8 33.01 11.56 -6.59
CA GLU A 8 32.25 12.34 -5.60
C GLU A 8 30.78 12.51 -6.00
N ARG A 9 30.29 11.68 -6.93
CA ARG A 9 28.91 11.74 -7.39
C ARG A 9 28.24 10.38 -7.35
N VAL A 10 26.95 10.42 -7.08
CA VAL A 10 26.06 9.29 -7.27
C VAL A 10 25.20 9.60 -8.47
N ARG A 11 25.23 8.67 -9.43
CA ARG A 11 24.31 8.66 -10.56
C ARG A 11 23.29 7.55 -10.35
N VAL A 12 22.03 7.93 -10.42
CA VAL A 12 20.90 7.02 -10.25
C VAL A 12 20.07 7.03 -11.53
N LEU A 13 19.86 5.86 -12.11
CA LEU A 13 18.97 5.66 -13.24
C LEU A 13 17.71 4.95 -12.76
N LEU A 14 16.61 5.70 -12.70
CA LEU A 14 15.29 5.16 -12.38
C LEU A 14 14.57 4.80 -13.69
N GLU A 15 14.34 3.50 -13.89
CA GLU A 15 13.59 3.00 -15.05
C GLU A 15 12.14 2.76 -14.65
N ALA A 16 11.22 3.29 -15.45
CA ALA A 16 9.80 3.07 -15.31
C ALA A 16 9.28 2.30 -16.53
N GLU A 17 8.47 1.27 -16.29
CA GLU A 17 7.83 0.47 -17.32
C GLU A 17 6.32 0.53 -17.12
N ASN A 18 5.58 0.95 -18.16
CA ASN A 18 4.14 0.89 -18.12
C ASN A 18 3.68 -0.54 -18.47
N LYS A 19 3.37 -1.32 -17.43
CA LYS A 19 2.83 -2.68 -17.58
C LYS A 19 1.30 -2.72 -17.72
N GLY A 20 0.65 -1.56 -17.75
CA GLY A 20 -0.79 -1.43 -17.98
C GLY A 20 -1.16 -1.62 -19.45
N ASN A 21 -2.47 -1.67 -19.69
CA ASN A 21 -3.08 -1.68 -21.02
C ASN A 21 -3.42 -0.26 -21.54
N GLU A 22 -3.26 0.75 -20.70
CA GLU A 22 -3.52 2.16 -21.02
C GLU A 22 -2.26 2.98 -20.89
N ALA A 23 -2.22 4.16 -21.52
CA ALA A 23 -1.09 5.06 -21.40
C ALA A 23 -1.03 5.69 -20.00
N ALA A 24 0.19 5.89 -19.51
CA ALA A 24 0.46 6.69 -18.32
C ALA A 24 0.76 8.12 -18.74
N GLU A 25 0.01 9.08 -18.23
CA GLU A 25 0.09 10.50 -18.58
C GLU A 25 0.76 11.31 -17.44
N ARG A 26 1.40 12.43 -17.78
CA ARG A 26 2.11 13.34 -16.86
C ARG A 26 3.03 12.59 -15.90
N VAL A 27 3.92 11.78 -16.45
CA VAL A 27 4.82 10.94 -15.66
C VAL A 27 5.96 11.77 -15.09
N LYS A 28 6.15 11.70 -13.79
CA LYS A 28 7.17 12.42 -13.04
C LYS A 28 7.89 11.48 -12.11
N ALA A 29 9.21 11.58 -12.06
CA ALA A 29 10.02 10.84 -11.10
C ALA A 29 10.57 11.73 -10.00
N VAL A 30 10.59 11.20 -8.77
CA VAL A 30 11.19 11.81 -7.59
C VAL A 30 12.16 10.79 -6.97
N LEU A 31 13.37 11.23 -6.67
CA LEU A 31 14.37 10.46 -5.96
C LEU A 31 14.55 11.04 -4.55
N HIS A 32 14.24 10.24 -3.55
CA HIS A 32 14.55 10.53 -2.15
C HIS A 32 15.92 9.93 -1.82
N ILE A 33 16.91 10.77 -1.53
CA ILE A 33 18.29 10.35 -1.25
C ILE A 33 18.97 11.43 -0.39
N PHE A 34 19.80 11.03 0.58
CA PHE A 34 20.50 11.95 1.50
C PHE A 34 19.55 12.94 2.22
N GLY A 35 18.39 12.46 2.68
CA GLY A 35 17.40 13.29 3.39
C GLY A 35 16.72 14.37 2.54
N ARG A 36 16.86 14.35 1.21
CA ARG A 36 16.21 15.29 0.29
C ARG A 36 15.46 14.56 -0.83
N ALA A 37 14.44 15.24 -1.37
CA ALA A 37 13.73 14.83 -2.57
C ALA A 37 14.25 15.63 -3.76
N VAL A 38 14.63 14.93 -4.84
CA VAL A 38 15.06 15.53 -6.10
C VAL A 38 14.13 15.07 -7.20
N GLU A 39 13.62 16.01 -7.99
CA GLU A 39 12.68 15.73 -9.06
C GLU A 39 13.39 15.70 -10.40
N ALA A 40 13.02 14.74 -11.26
CA ALA A 40 13.44 14.74 -12.64
C ALA A 40 12.48 15.57 -13.50
N GLN A 41 12.90 15.85 -14.74
CA GLN A 41 12.00 16.41 -15.73
C GLN A 41 10.82 15.47 -15.99
N SER A 42 9.61 16.02 -15.98
CA SER A 42 8.39 15.29 -16.31
C SER A 42 8.36 14.90 -17.80
N ILE A 43 7.72 13.77 -18.08
CA ILE A 43 7.45 13.28 -19.43
C ILE A 43 5.95 13.24 -19.61
N ASP A 44 5.46 13.70 -20.75
CA ASP A 44 4.01 13.82 -20.95
C ASP A 44 3.32 12.46 -20.97
N ARG A 45 3.95 11.44 -21.56
CA ARG A 45 3.30 10.14 -21.77
C ARG A 45 4.27 8.97 -21.86
N ILE A 46 3.86 7.83 -21.29
CA ILE A 46 4.45 6.50 -21.53
C ILE A 46 3.34 5.59 -22.06
N GLY A 47 3.49 5.14 -23.31
CA GLY A 47 2.57 4.17 -23.91
C GLY A 47 2.55 2.82 -23.18
N ALA A 48 1.47 2.06 -23.34
CA ALA A 48 1.37 0.70 -22.80
C ALA A 48 2.53 -0.19 -23.30
N GLY A 49 3.17 -0.92 -22.40
CA GLY A 49 4.35 -1.76 -22.67
C GLY A 49 5.67 -1.00 -22.84
N ASN A 50 5.65 0.34 -22.92
CA ASN A 50 6.86 1.13 -23.12
C ASN A 50 7.60 1.42 -21.80
N LYS A 51 8.89 1.73 -21.94
CA LYS A 51 9.79 2.08 -20.85
C LYS A 51 10.32 3.50 -21.03
N THR A 52 10.63 4.14 -19.92
CA THR A 52 11.43 5.38 -19.89
C THR A 52 12.42 5.33 -18.75
N SER A 53 13.41 6.23 -18.79
CA SER A 53 14.43 6.35 -17.76
C SER A 53 14.56 7.80 -17.30
N PHE A 54 14.73 7.97 -15.99
CA PHE A 54 15.03 9.24 -15.35
C PHE A 54 16.42 9.16 -14.73
N ALA A 55 17.30 10.07 -15.14
CA ALA A 55 18.65 10.15 -14.62
C ALA A 55 18.74 11.24 -13.55
N PHE A 56 19.33 10.90 -12.42
CA PHE A 56 19.64 11.83 -11.33
C PHE A 56 21.13 11.81 -11.08
N GLU A 57 21.72 12.99 -10.93
CA GLU A 57 23.13 13.14 -10.55
C GLU A 57 23.22 14.07 -9.34
N LEU A 58 23.83 13.57 -8.27
CA LEU A 58 23.97 14.30 -7.02
C LEU A 58 25.40 14.20 -6.50
N PRO A 59 25.91 15.25 -5.84
CA PRO A 59 27.15 15.13 -5.09
C PRO A 59 26.95 14.16 -3.92
N LEU A 60 27.94 13.30 -3.68
CA LEU A 60 28.05 12.50 -2.48
C LEU A 60 28.25 13.43 -1.27
N PRO A 61 27.62 13.13 -0.12
CA PRO A 61 27.95 13.78 1.13
C PRO A 61 29.44 13.70 1.45
N LYS A 62 29.96 14.71 2.15
CA LYS A 62 31.36 14.74 2.59
C LYS A 62 31.69 13.60 3.54
N GLU A 63 30.71 13.12 4.31
CA GLU A 63 30.79 11.84 5.00
C GLU A 63 30.80 10.70 3.98
N LYS A 64 31.97 10.41 3.40
CA LYS A 64 32.17 9.39 2.35
C LYS A 64 32.13 7.95 2.88
N THR A 65 31.61 7.73 4.08
CA THR A 65 31.61 6.44 4.75
C THR A 65 30.21 5.98 5.09
N GLY A 66 29.99 4.67 5.10
CA GLY A 66 28.73 4.08 5.54
C GLY A 66 27.83 3.55 4.42
N ARG A 67 26.52 3.47 4.67
CA ARG A 67 25.51 2.96 3.74
C ARG A 67 24.32 3.90 3.70
N PHE A 68 23.91 4.29 2.50
CA PHE A 68 22.87 5.29 2.28
C PHE A 68 21.64 4.67 1.61
N PRO A 69 20.43 5.14 1.94
CA PRO A 69 19.21 4.76 1.24
C PRO A 69 19.02 5.56 -0.03
N PHE A 70 18.24 5.00 -0.93
CA PHE A 70 17.49 5.76 -1.90
C PHE A 70 16.08 5.18 -2.04
N VAL A 71 15.11 6.05 -2.33
CA VAL A 71 13.75 5.65 -2.72
C VAL A 71 13.38 6.40 -3.98
N GLY A 72 13.13 5.67 -5.06
CA GLY A 72 12.57 6.20 -6.30
C GLY A 72 11.05 6.12 -6.27
N GLU A 73 10.40 7.22 -6.59
CA GLU A 73 8.95 7.30 -6.73
C GLU A 73 8.61 7.82 -8.12
N VAL A 74 7.70 7.14 -8.81
CA VAL A 74 7.18 7.57 -10.11
C VAL A 74 5.70 7.88 -9.95
N PHE A 75 5.35 9.15 -10.10
CA PHE A 75 3.98 9.64 -10.18
C PHE A 75 3.49 9.61 -11.62
N PHE A 76 2.25 9.22 -11.84
CA PHE A 76 1.62 9.24 -13.15
C PHE A 76 0.10 9.34 -13.01
N HIS A 77 -0.57 9.63 -14.11
CA HIS A 77 -2.01 9.61 -14.22
C HIS A 77 -2.49 8.58 -15.23
N ASP A 78 -3.68 8.04 -15.04
CA ASP A 78 -4.36 7.26 -16.09
C ASP A 78 -5.00 8.19 -17.15
N HIS A 79 -5.69 7.61 -18.14
CA HIS A 79 -6.41 8.35 -19.17
C HIS A 79 -7.56 9.24 -18.62
N ARG A 80 -8.00 9.00 -17.39
CA ARG A 80 -9.04 9.77 -16.69
C ARG A 80 -8.46 10.80 -15.72
N MET A 81 -7.14 11.00 -15.76
CA MET A 81 -6.41 11.90 -14.87
C MET A 81 -6.48 11.50 -13.38
N ASN A 82 -6.69 10.21 -13.07
CA ASN A 82 -6.55 9.72 -11.71
C ASN A 82 -5.07 9.57 -11.35
N PRO A 83 -4.61 10.10 -10.21
CA PRO A 83 -3.20 10.04 -9.81
C PRO A 83 -2.84 8.69 -9.18
N TYR A 84 -1.66 8.19 -9.55
CA TYR A 84 -1.04 6.99 -9.01
C TYR A 84 0.45 7.23 -8.76
N SER A 85 1.04 6.41 -7.90
CA SER A 85 2.50 6.31 -7.85
C SER A 85 2.98 4.89 -7.63
N ALA A 86 4.21 4.65 -8.08
CA ALA A 86 4.94 3.40 -7.89
C ALA A 86 6.26 3.70 -7.18
N LEU A 87 6.62 2.84 -6.22
CA LEU A 87 7.84 2.97 -5.43
C LEU A 87 8.84 1.87 -5.78
N THR A 88 10.12 2.23 -5.72
CA THR A 88 11.26 1.33 -5.65
C THR A 88 12.26 1.88 -4.66
N ALA A 89 13.04 1.02 -4.01
CA ALA A 89 14.02 1.46 -3.04
C ALA A 89 15.22 0.54 -3.02
N GLY A 90 16.33 1.05 -2.51
CA GLY A 90 17.55 0.29 -2.31
C GLY A 90 18.50 1.00 -1.36
N THR A 91 19.66 0.38 -1.18
CA THR A 91 20.77 0.97 -0.44
C THR A 91 22.04 0.79 -1.24
N PHE A 92 23.01 1.67 -1.03
CA PHE A 92 24.34 1.51 -1.58
C PHE A 92 25.39 1.82 -0.52
N PRO A 93 26.49 1.06 -0.48
CA PRO A 93 27.62 1.40 0.37
C PRO A 93 28.38 2.60 -0.23
N ALA A 94 28.72 3.56 0.61
CA ALA A 94 29.88 4.41 0.37
C ALA A 94 31.15 3.71 0.91
N THR A 95 32.32 4.30 0.70
CA THR A 95 33.62 3.75 1.10
C THR A 95 33.61 3.21 2.54
N GLY A 96 34.11 1.99 2.77
CA GLY A 96 34.18 1.42 4.13
C GLY A 96 32.84 0.98 4.74
N GLY A 97 31.76 0.88 3.96
CA GLY A 97 30.48 0.38 4.45
C GLY A 97 30.56 -1.07 4.99
N SER A 98 30.35 -1.24 6.29
CA SER A 98 30.24 -2.55 6.96
C SER A 98 28.84 -3.16 6.79
N LYS A 99 28.65 -4.42 7.15
CA LYS A 99 27.31 -5.04 7.20
C LYS A 99 26.52 -4.41 8.37
N PRO A 100 25.23 -4.07 8.23
CA PRO A 100 24.48 -3.43 9.31
C PRO A 100 24.39 -4.34 10.54
N GLY A 101 24.68 -3.79 11.73
CA GLY A 101 24.44 -4.47 13.00
C GLY A 101 22.97 -4.50 13.43
N ILE A 102 22.11 -3.75 12.75
CA ILE A 102 20.65 -3.75 12.95
C ILE A 102 19.99 -4.55 11.84
N SER A 103 18.96 -5.31 12.18
CA SER A 103 18.11 -6.02 11.23
C SER A 103 16.65 -5.72 11.52
N ALA A 104 15.82 -5.65 10.49
CA ALA A 104 14.39 -5.39 10.68
C ALA A 104 13.54 -6.16 9.68
N ARG A 105 12.30 -6.43 10.08
CA ARG A 105 11.29 -7.12 9.26
C ARG A 105 9.93 -6.47 9.46
N ALA A 106 9.17 -6.35 8.40
CA ALA A 106 7.80 -5.84 8.45
C ALA A 106 6.81 -6.97 8.20
N SER A 107 5.64 -6.88 8.82
CA SER A 107 4.53 -7.78 8.51
C SER A 107 3.84 -7.35 7.22
N TYR A 108 3.33 -8.33 6.45
CA TYR A 108 2.34 -8.08 5.41
C TYR A 108 1.01 -7.67 6.06
N ILE A 109 0.32 -6.70 5.48
CA ILE A 109 -0.96 -6.23 6.00
C ILE A 109 -2.02 -6.13 4.91
N ALA A 110 -3.28 -6.30 5.32
CA ALA A 110 -4.44 -6.08 4.46
C ALA A 110 -5.30 -4.94 5.03
N VAL A 111 -5.48 -3.87 4.25
CA VAL A 111 -6.13 -2.62 4.67
C VAL A 111 -7.45 -2.46 3.91
N ALA A 112 -8.58 -2.37 4.60
CA ALA A 112 -9.85 -1.95 3.97
C ALA A 112 -9.92 -0.42 3.93
N THR A 113 -10.03 0.18 5.10
CA THR A 113 -9.99 1.64 5.30
C THR A 113 -8.76 2.05 6.10
N ARG A 114 -8.43 1.30 7.16
CA ARG A 114 -7.29 1.53 8.03
C ARG A 114 -6.63 0.20 8.44
N GLY A 115 -5.38 0.25 8.83
CA GLY A 115 -4.64 -0.87 9.40
C GLY A 115 -3.28 -0.43 9.95
N THR A 116 -2.68 -1.25 10.79
CA THR A 116 -1.40 -0.91 11.43
C THR A 116 -0.28 -1.76 10.84
N LEU A 117 0.72 -1.11 10.27
CA LEU A 117 1.97 -1.73 9.86
C LEU A 117 2.90 -1.84 11.07
N LYS A 118 3.30 -3.06 11.42
CA LYS A 118 4.29 -3.32 12.46
C LYS A 118 5.63 -3.69 11.85
N ILE A 119 6.67 -2.96 12.24
CA ILE A 119 8.06 -3.19 11.86
C ILE A 119 8.82 -3.62 13.11
N LEU A 120 9.39 -4.81 13.05
CA LEU A 120 10.12 -5.44 14.13
C LEU A 120 11.61 -5.22 13.88
N VAL A 121 12.27 -4.52 14.80
CA VAL A 121 13.67 -4.13 14.70
C VAL A 121 14.47 -4.87 15.76
N THR A 122 15.57 -5.48 15.36
CA THR A 122 16.49 -6.22 16.24
C THR A 122 17.87 -5.58 16.17
N ASN A 123 18.35 -5.08 17.30
CA ASN A 123 19.68 -4.52 17.43
C ASN A 123 20.66 -5.60 17.91
N ARG A 124 21.66 -5.95 17.09
CA ARG A 124 22.72 -6.92 17.42
C ARG A 124 24.04 -6.25 17.81
N LEU A 125 24.06 -4.93 17.87
CA LEU A 125 25.21 -4.16 18.35
C LEU A 125 25.30 -4.26 19.86
N ARG A 126 26.46 -3.90 20.40
CA ARG A 126 26.74 -3.95 21.85
C ARG A 126 26.21 -2.71 22.60
N SER A 127 25.72 -1.71 21.88
CA SER A 127 25.18 -0.46 22.43
C SER A 127 23.74 -0.23 21.97
N VAL A 128 23.00 0.54 22.78
CA VAL A 128 21.70 1.09 22.39
C VAL A 128 21.91 2.01 21.20
N GLN A 129 21.01 1.95 20.22
CA GLN A 129 21.11 2.74 19.01
C GLN A 129 19.85 3.61 18.83
N PRO A 130 19.99 4.93 18.72
CA PRO A 130 18.91 5.77 18.24
C PRO A 130 18.69 5.49 16.75
N LEU A 131 17.46 5.19 16.37
CA LEU A 131 17.06 4.97 14.97
C LEU A 131 16.05 6.02 14.56
N LYS A 132 16.23 6.56 13.37
CA LYS A 132 15.18 7.28 12.64
C LYS A 132 14.51 6.32 11.66
N ALA A 133 13.22 6.09 11.82
CA ALA A 133 12.39 5.29 10.92
C ALA A 133 11.55 6.20 10.03
N THR A 134 11.82 6.20 8.73
CA THR A 134 11.05 6.95 7.72
C THR A 134 10.29 5.98 6.81
N LEU A 135 8.98 6.17 6.70
CA LEU A 135 8.07 5.37 5.90
C LEU A 135 7.77 6.07 4.58
N PHE A 136 7.95 5.35 3.48
CA PHE A 136 7.61 5.75 2.12
C PHE A 136 6.41 4.94 1.63
N LEU A 137 5.39 5.66 1.19
CA LEU A 137 4.11 5.11 0.77
C LEU A 137 3.80 5.56 -0.66
N PRO A 138 3.25 4.68 -1.51
CA PRO A 138 2.70 5.12 -2.78
C PRO A 138 1.45 5.96 -2.53
N TYR A 139 1.08 6.79 -3.51
CA TYR A 139 0.00 7.75 -3.43
C TYR A 139 -1.35 7.15 -2.99
N ALA A 140 -1.57 5.86 -3.27
CA ALA A 140 -2.75 5.11 -2.88
C ALA A 140 -2.96 5.01 -1.35
N LEU A 141 -1.90 5.19 -0.57
CA LEU A 141 -1.87 5.02 0.89
C LEU A 141 -1.47 6.32 1.59
N THR A 142 -1.92 6.48 2.81
CA THR A 142 -1.53 7.57 3.71
C THR A 142 -1.26 7.02 5.10
N ALA A 143 -0.41 7.70 5.88
CA ALA A 143 -0.18 7.40 7.29
C ALA A 143 -0.37 8.63 8.17
N SER A 144 -0.70 8.41 9.44
CA SER A 144 -0.78 9.50 10.44
C SER A 144 0.59 10.13 10.73
N ARG A 145 1.66 9.33 10.66
CA ARG A 145 3.05 9.77 10.77
C ARG A 145 3.89 9.02 9.76
N LEU A 146 4.82 9.72 9.11
CA LEU A 146 5.78 9.11 8.19
C LEU A 146 7.15 8.93 8.82
N GLU A 147 7.46 9.66 9.89
CA GLU A 147 8.74 9.57 10.59
C GLU A 147 8.53 9.28 12.08
N GLN A 148 9.35 8.39 12.64
CA GLN A 148 9.39 8.07 14.06
C GLN A 148 10.83 7.83 14.52
N GLU A 149 11.17 8.31 15.70
CA GLU A 149 12.43 7.98 16.36
C GLU A 149 12.20 6.87 17.38
N ILE A 150 13.09 5.88 17.41
CA ILE A 150 13.06 4.81 18.41
C ILE A 150 14.45 4.56 19.00
N GLN A 151 14.48 4.08 20.23
CA GLN A 151 15.69 3.56 20.86
C GLN A 151 15.69 2.04 20.72
N ALA A 152 16.65 1.52 19.96
CA ALA A 152 16.81 0.08 19.78
C ALA A 152 17.76 -0.47 20.84
N GLU A 153 17.19 -1.16 21.84
CA GLU A 153 17.95 -1.75 22.93
C GLU A 153 18.84 -2.91 22.47
N THR A 154 20.05 -2.97 23.01
CA THR A 154 21.05 -4.03 22.77
C THR A 154 20.43 -5.42 22.93
N GLY A 155 20.51 -6.26 21.89
CA GLY A 155 20.09 -7.66 21.93
C GLY A 155 18.57 -7.87 22.03
N LYS A 156 17.77 -6.80 22.02
CA LYS A 156 16.31 -6.88 22.10
C LYS A 156 15.64 -6.57 20.77
N GLN A 157 14.37 -6.93 20.72
CA GLN A 157 13.49 -6.63 19.60
C GLN A 157 12.55 -5.48 19.99
N SER A 158 12.64 -4.37 19.27
CA SER A 158 11.73 -3.23 19.39
C SER A 158 10.71 -3.26 18.25
N ALA A 159 9.57 -2.59 18.42
CA ALA A 159 8.57 -2.45 17.38
C ALA A 159 8.34 -0.97 17.05
N VAL A 160 8.25 -0.67 15.75
CA VAL A 160 7.74 0.60 15.23
C VAL A 160 6.40 0.33 14.55
N GLU A 161 5.39 1.10 14.88
CA GLU A 161 4.04 0.92 14.36
C GLU A 161 3.57 2.15 13.60
N PHE A 162 3.08 1.95 12.38
CA PHE A 162 2.55 3.01 11.53
C PHE A 162 1.08 2.74 11.22
N GLU A 163 0.21 3.69 11.54
CA GLU A 163 -1.21 3.60 11.17
C GLU A 163 -1.37 4.03 9.72
N LEU A 164 -1.77 3.08 8.88
CA LEU A 164 -2.01 3.27 7.46
C LEU A 164 -3.50 3.40 7.19
N SER A 165 -3.83 4.17 6.17
CA SER A 165 -5.17 4.33 5.64
C SER A 165 -5.18 4.25 4.12
N ASN A 166 -6.26 3.69 3.58
CA ASN A 166 -6.49 3.65 2.15
C ASN A 166 -6.99 5.03 1.70
N ARG A 167 -6.21 5.71 0.85
CA ARG A 167 -6.59 7.01 0.27
C ARG A 167 -7.44 6.82 -0.97
N CYS A 168 -6.94 6.04 -1.91
CA CYS A 168 -7.57 5.81 -3.22
C CYS A 168 -7.15 4.47 -3.85
N GLY A 169 -6.55 3.57 -3.07
CA GLY A 169 -6.18 2.24 -3.50
C GLY A 169 -7.40 1.41 -3.86
N ILE A 170 -7.27 0.65 -4.95
CA ILE A 170 -8.32 -0.19 -5.52
C ILE A 170 -8.35 -1.52 -4.77
N GLY A 171 -9.54 -2.04 -4.48
CA GLY A 171 -9.72 -3.37 -3.86
C GLY A 171 -8.96 -4.46 -4.61
N GLY A 172 -8.25 -5.31 -3.86
CA GLY A 172 -7.40 -6.38 -4.41
C GLY A 172 -6.02 -5.93 -4.86
N ALA A 173 -5.76 -4.63 -5.03
CA ALA A 173 -4.46 -4.12 -5.43
C ALA A 173 -3.41 -4.29 -4.33
N ARG A 174 -2.16 -4.47 -4.75
CA ARG A 174 -1.01 -4.71 -3.89
C ARG A 174 0.02 -3.61 -4.11
N TYR A 175 0.37 -2.93 -3.03
CA TYR A 175 1.26 -1.78 -3.06
C TYR A 175 2.53 -2.08 -2.26
N PRO A 176 3.72 -2.04 -2.89
CA PRO A 176 4.97 -2.11 -2.14
C PRO A 176 5.14 -0.82 -1.33
N ILE A 177 5.55 -0.99 -0.08
CA ILE A 177 5.91 0.11 0.81
C ILE A 177 7.31 -0.13 1.36
N PHE A 178 8.00 0.94 1.70
CA PHE A 178 9.37 0.87 2.17
C PHE A 178 9.52 1.67 3.45
N CYS A 179 10.19 1.09 4.45
CA CYS A 179 10.64 1.81 5.62
C CYS A 179 12.16 1.82 5.64
N VAL A 180 12.72 3.01 5.75
CA VAL A 180 14.14 3.26 5.86
C VAL A 180 14.45 3.49 7.33
N LEU A 181 15.34 2.67 7.89
CA LEU A 181 15.87 2.85 9.24
C LEU A 181 17.28 3.41 9.11
N GLU A 182 17.48 4.64 9.57
CA GLU A 182 18.78 5.32 9.57
C GLU A 182 19.33 5.39 11.00
N TYR A 183 20.62 5.14 11.14
CA TYR A 183 21.34 5.25 12.41
C TYR A 183 22.82 5.50 12.19
N ASP A 184 23.51 5.87 13.25
CA ASP A 184 24.95 6.05 13.24
C ASP A 184 25.63 4.88 13.97
N GLU A 185 26.61 4.25 13.33
CA GLU A 185 27.47 3.24 13.96
C GLU A 185 28.91 3.76 14.00
N ASN A 186 29.36 4.21 15.18
CA ASN A 186 30.73 4.71 15.42
C ASN A 186 31.14 5.89 14.51
N GLY A 187 30.23 6.84 14.26
CA GLY A 187 30.42 8.01 13.40
C GLY A 187 30.19 7.74 11.92
N ALA A 188 29.67 6.56 11.55
CA ALA A 188 29.38 6.20 10.16
C ALA A 188 27.87 5.98 9.96
N PRO A 189 27.23 6.69 9.01
CA PRO A 189 25.81 6.53 8.73
C PRO A 189 25.55 5.12 8.18
N ASN A 190 24.58 4.45 8.77
CA ASN A 190 24.13 3.14 8.35
C ASN A 190 22.64 3.15 8.10
N THR A 191 22.22 2.29 7.18
CA THR A 191 20.83 2.19 6.79
C THR A 191 20.40 0.76 6.62
N VAL A 192 19.19 0.47 7.09
CA VAL A 192 18.47 -0.78 6.86
C VAL A 192 17.18 -0.45 6.12
N LEU A 193 17.02 -1.03 4.94
CA LEU A 193 15.79 -0.94 4.16
C LEU A 193 14.89 -2.12 4.49
N VAL A 194 13.65 -1.82 4.87
CA VAL A 194 12.60 -2.80 5.14
C VAL A 194 11.50 -2.65 4.10
N GLN A 195 11.24 -3.73 3.36
CA GLN A 195 10.14 -3.78 2.40
C GLN A 195 8.94 -4.50 3.02
N SER A 196 7.74 -4.02 2.73
CA SER A 196 6.49 -4.74 2.96
C SER A 196 5.54 -4.59 1.78
N LEU A 197 4.45 -5.36 1.82
CA LEU A 197 3.36 -5.30 0.85
C LEU A 197 2.05 -5.02 1.59
N VAL A 198 1.34 -3.99 1.15
CA VAL A 198 -0.01 -3.66 1.61
C VAL A 198 -1.00 -4.14 0.55
N THR A 199 -1.92 -5.00 0.94
CA THR A 199 -3.04 -5.41 0.08
C THR A 199 -4.27 -4.61 0.47
N ILE A 200 -4.92 -3.96 -0.49
CA ILE A 200 -6.21 -3.31 -0.23
C ILE A 200 -7.29 -4.39 -0.23
N LYS A 201 -8.07 -4.48 0.85
CA LYS A 201 -9.20 -5.42 0.91
C LYS A 201 -10.28 -4.95 -0.06
N GLU A 202 -10.86 -5.89 -0.80
CA GLU A 202 -12.06 -5.61 -1.56
C GLU A 202 -13.19 -5.18 -0.63
N PRO A 203 -13.99 -4.17 -0.99
CA PRO A 203 -15.18 -3.84 -0.23
C PRO A 203 -16.09 -5.06 -0.22
N GLU A 204 -16.51 -5.50 0.97
CA GLU A 204 -17.46 -6.60 1.09
C GLU A 204 -18.73 -6.26 0.30
N ASN A 205 -19.12 -7.17 -0.59
CA ASN A 205 -20.27 -6.97 -1.45
C ASN A 205 -21.55 -6.84 -0.58
N TRP A 206 -22.20 -5.67 -0.64
CA TRP A 206 -23.37 -5.36 0.18
C TRP A 206 -24.47 -6.42 0.05
N PHE A 207 -24.64 -6.98 -1.15
CA PHE A 207 -25.58 -8.07 -1.43
C PHE A 207 -25.28 -9.35 -0.64
N VAL A 208 -24.00 -9.70 -0.47
CA VAL A 208 -23.59 -10.86 0.33
C VAL A 208 -23.86 -10.59 1.80
N ARG A 209 -23.60 -9.36 2.28
CA ARG A 209 -23.88 -8.96 3.66
C ARG A 209 -25.37 -8.95 4.00
N THR A 210 -26.22 -8.52 3.06
CA THR A 210 -27.68 -8.45 3.25
C THR A 210 -28.43 -9.70 2.79
N ARG A 211 -27.73 -10.78 2.41
CA ARG A 211 -28.33 -12.01 1.88
C ARG A 211 -29.47 -12.55 2.75
N TRP A 212 -29.35 -12.44 4.07
CA TRP A 212 -30.39 -12.88 5.01
C TRP A 212 -31.67 -12.03 4.93
N TYR A 213 -31.56 -10.71 4.75
CA TYR A 213 -32.72 -9.84 4.56
C TYR A 213 -33.45 -10.15 3.25
N TRP A 214 -32.72 -10.47 2.19
CA TRP A 214 -33.31 -10.91 0.93
C TRP A 214 -34.06 -12.24 1.06
N LEU A 215 -33.49 -13.20 1.80
CA LEU A 215 -34.15 -14.48 2.09
C LEU A 215 -35.45 -14.27 2.89
N TRP A 216 -35.42 -13.48 3.97
CA TRP A 216 -36.63 -13.18 4.73
C TRP A 216 -37.67 -12.39 3.95
N GLY A 217 -37.24 -11.42 3.14
CA GLY A 217 -38.14 -10.69 2.24
C GLY A 217 -38.86 -11.63 1.28
N PHE A 218 -38.13 -12.57 0.68
CA PHE A 218 -38.71 -13.57 -0.23
C PHE A 218 -39.69 -14.51 0.48
N PHE A 219 -39.35 -15.03 1.66
CA PHE A 219 -40.26 -15.86 2.45
C PHE A 219 -41.50 -15.09 2.93
N GLY A 220 -41.34 -13.82 3.30
CA GLY A 220 -42.46 -12.96 3.67
C GLY A 220 -43.45 -12.76 2.52
N ILE A 221 -42.96 -12.47 1.31
CA ILE A 221 -43.79 -12.32 0.12
C ILE A 221 -44.53 -13.63 -0.21
N LEU A 222 -43.83 -14.77 -0.18
CA LEU A 222 -44.44 -16.08 -0.40
C LEU A 222 -45.51 -16.41 0.65
N GLY A 223 -45.28 -16.05 1.93
CA GLY A 223 -46.25 -16.23 3.01
C GLY A 223 -47.54 -15.44 2.77
N VAL A 224 -47.43 -14.18 2.34
CA VAL A 224 -48.58 -13.32 2.00
C VAL A 224 -49.34 -13.89 0.81
N TRP A 225 -48.64 -14.29 -0.26
CA TRP A 225 -49.26 -14.92 -1.43
C TRP A 225 -49.96 -16.24 -1.09
N GLY A 226 -49.34 -17.08 -0.26
CA GLY A 226 -49.93 -18.31 0.23
C GLY A 226 -51.22 -18.06 1.04
N MET A 227 -51.21 -17.04 1.92
CA MET A 227 -52.41 -16.64 2.66
C MET A 227 -53.52 -16.13 1.73
N MET A 228 -53.22 -15.24 0.79
CA MET A 228 -54.22 -14.75 -0.17
C MET A 228 -54.82 -15.90 -1.00
N GLY A 229 -54.00 -16.84 -1.47
CA GLY A 229 -54.48 -18.02 -2.20
C GLY A 229 -55.37 -18.94 -1.36
N LEU A 230 -55.06 -19.10 -0.07
CA LEU A 230 -55.89 -19.88 0.87
C LEU A 230 -57.22 -19.17 1.20
N TYR A 231 -57.20 -17.85 1.38
CA TYR A 231 -58.40 -17.05 1.60
C TYR A 231 -59.33 -17.07 0.38
N GLY A 232 -58.79 -16.88 -0.83
CA GLY A 232 -59.56 -16.97 -2.07
C GLY A 232 -60.17 -18.36 -2.28
N ARG A 233 -59.43 -19.44 -1.95
CA ARG A 233 -59.99 -20.81 -2.02
C ARG A 233 -61.08 -21.08 -0.99
N ARG A 234 -61.03 -20.44 0.19
CA ARG A 234 -62.08 -20.58 1.21
C ARG A 234 -63.37 -19.87 0.80
N SER A 235 -63.29 -18.63 0.29
CA SER A 235 -64.51 -17.91 -0.12
C SER A 235 -65.22 -18.61 -1.27
N VAL A 236 -64.50 -19.09 -2.29
CA VAL A 236 -65.09 -19.85 -3.41
C VAL A 236 -65.73 -21.15 -2.93
N ARG A 237 -65.16 -21.82 -1.91
CA ARG A 237 -65.70 -23.07 -1.37
C ARG A 237 -66.96 -22.86 -0.53
N GLU A 238 -67.07 -21.72 0.14
CA GLU A 238 -68.28 -21.30 0.88
C GLU A 238 -69.41 -20.90 -0.07
N GLU A 239 -69.09 -20.17 -1.13
CA GLU A 239 -70.04 -19.76 -2.18
C GLU A 239 -70.60 -20.95 -2.98
N VAL A 240 -69.75 -21.94 -3.29
CA VAL A 240 -70.21 -23.21 -3.91
C VAL A 240 -71.06 -24.06 -2.96
N ARG A 241 -70.89 -23.92 -1.64
CA ARG A 241 -71.73 -24.63 -0.65
C ARG A 241 -73.09 -23.97 -0.48
N SER A 242 -73.18 -22.63 -0.46
CA SER A 242 -74.46 -21.92 -0.37
C SER A 242 -75.33 -22.14 -1.61
N LEU A 243 -74.72 -22.15 -2.80
CA LEU A 243 -75.43 -22.46 -4.04
C LEU A 243 -75.97 -23.90 -4.09
N LYS A 244 -75.33 -24.86 -3.40
CA LYS A 244 -75.83 -26.23 -3.29
C LYS A 244 -76.93 -26.41 -2.26
N SER A 245 -77.03 -25.54 -1.25
CA SER A 245 -78.12 -25.59 -0.26
C SER A 245 -79.41 -24.92 -0.74
N GLU A 246 -79.37 -24.09 -1.79
CA GLU A 246 -80.56 -23.49 -2.40
C GLU A 246 -81.22 -24.37 -3.48
N VAL A 247 -80.53 -25.42 -3.93
CA VAL A 247 -80.98 -26.32 -5.01
C VAL A 247 -81.62 -27.62 -4.47
N ASN A 248 -81.70 -27.79 -3.15
CA ASN A 248 -82.43 -28.86 -2.45
C ASN A 248 -83.56 -28.27 -1.61
#